data_AF-A0A3M6TMD4-F1
#
_entry.id   AF-A0A3M6TMD4-F1
#
_cell.length_a   1.000
_cell.length_b   1.000
_cell.length_c   1.000
_cell.angle_alpha   90.00
_cell.angle_beta   90.00
_cell.angle_gamma   90.00
#
_symmetry.space_group_name_H-M   'P 1'
#
loop_
_entity.id
_entity.type
_entity.pdbx_description
1 polymer ?
#
loop_
_entity_poly.entity_id
_entity_poly.type
_entity_poly.pdbx_seq_one_letter_code
_entity_poly.pdbx_strand_id
1 'polypeptide(L)' 'MSGYKLYYFDFRGRAEIVRLSFVAANMEYEDIRFTREEWVKEKESGRPPLGQAPFLVTPDGKVLGQSQAITKYVCRIG' A
#
# COMPACT_ATOMS: atom_id res chain seq x y z
N MET A 1 11.30 -2.14 12.39
CA MET A 1 10.23 -1.18 12.06
C MET A 1 10.49 -0.56 10.70
N SER A 2 10.33 -1.35 9.66
CA SER A 2 10.42 -0.88 8.28
C SER A 2 9.23 0.03 8.01
N GLY A 3 9.48 1.32 7.78
CA GLY A 3 8.47 2.39 7.62
C GLY A 3 7.60 2.29 6.36
N TYR A 4 7.24 1.09 5.92
CA TYR A 4 6.30 0.85 4.84
C TYR A 4 4.86 1.01 5.34
N LYS A 5 4.04 1.72 4.58
CA LYS A 5 2.62 1.93 4.88
C LYS A 5 1.77 1.58 3.66
N LEU A 6 0.99 0.52 3.77
CA LEU A 6 0.07 0.07 2.72
C LEU A 6 -1.31 0.68 2.97
N TYR A 7 -1.83 1.40 1.98
CA TYR A 7 -3.13 2.06 2.07
C TYR A 7 -4.16 1.34 1.19
N TYR A 8 -5.24 0.85 1.80
CA TYR A 8 -6.37 0.26 1.08
C TYR A 8 -7.69 0.32 1.88
N PHE A 9 -8.79 -0.11 1.27
CA PHE A 9 -10.06 -0.28 1.97
C PHE A 9 -10.02 -1.45 2.96
N ASP A 10 -10.94 -1.46 3.93
CA ASP A 10 -11.12 -2.54 4.90
C ASP A 10 -11.80 -3.79 4.30
N PHE A 11 -11.17 -4.34 3.27
CA PHE A 11 -11.42 -5.67 2.74
C PHE A 11 -10.16 -6.18 2.04
N ARG A 12 -10.16 -7.45 1.64
CA ARG A 12 -9.00 -8.10 0.99
C ARG A 12 -8.67 -7.45 -0.35
N GLY A 13 -9.55 -7.63 -1.32
CA GLY A 13 -9.49 -6.99 -2.64
C GLY A 13 -8.10 -7.08 -3.31
N ARG A 14 -7.69 -5.98 -3.94
CA ARG A 14 -6.42 -5.90 -4.67
C ARG A 14 -5.19 -5.74 -3.77
N ALA A 15 -5.37 -5.38 -2.50
CA ALA A 15 -4.26 -5.22 -1.55
C ALA A 15 -3.83 -6.53 -0.90
N GLU A 16 -4.67 -7.55 -0.88
CA GLU A 16 -4.40 -8.79 -0.17
C GLU A 16 -3.12 -9.48 -0.64
N ILE A 17 -2.88 -9.50 -1.95
CA ILE A 17 -1.64 -10.07 -2.49
C ILE A 17 -0.41 -9.31 -1.98
N VAL A 18 -0.50 -7.99 -1.79
CA VAL A 18 0.59 -7.18 -1.23
C VAL A 18 0.80 -7.51 0.25
N ARG A 19 -0.29 -7.64 1.03
CA ARG A 19 -0.23 -8.03 2.45
C ARG A 19 0.47 -9.38 2.62
N LEU A 20 0.08 -10.37 1.81
CA LEU A 20 0.69 -11.69 1.83
C LEU A 20 2.17 -11.64 1.42
N SER A 21 2.54 -10.81 0.44
CA SER A 21 3.95 -10.62 0.06
C SER A 21 4.79 -10.07 1.20
N PHE A 22 4.29 -9.09 1.97
CA PHE A 22 5.02 -8.57 3.13
C PHE A 22 5.23 -9.64 4.21
N VAL A 23 4.18 -10.42 4.50
CA VAL A 23 4.28 -11.54 5.46
C VAL A 23 5.26 -12.60 4.98
N ALA A 24 5.20 -12.98 3.71
CA ALA A 24 6.10 -13.97 3.12
C ALA A 24 7.57 -13.50 3.12
N ALA A 25 7.81 -12.20 2.96
CA ALA A 25 9.12 -11.58 3.05
C ALA A 25 9.60 -11.33 4.50
N ASN A 26 8.80 -11.68 5.51
CA ASN A 26 9.05 -11.37 6.91
C ASN A 26 9.38 -9.88 7.16
N MET A 27 8.69 -8.99 6.44
CA MET A 27 8.87 -7.55 6.52
C MET A 27 7.72 -6.89 7.29
N GLU A 28 8.06 -6.06 8.26
CA GLU A 28 7.07 -5.26 8.97
C GLU A 28 6.51 -4.14 8.07
N TYR A 29 5.20 -3.92 8.14
CA TYR A 29 4.53 -2.82 7.45
C TYR A 29 3.27 -2.41 8.23
N GLU A 30 2.82 -1.19 8.01
CA GLU A 30 1.56 -0.68 8.54
C GLU A 30 0.43 -0.90 7.52
N ASP A 31 -0.60 -1.68 7.89
CA ASP A 31 -1.81 -1.89 7.07
C ASP A 31 -2.84 -0.81 7.39
N ILE A 32 -2.78 0.31 6.66
CA ILE A 32 -3.68 1.44 6.84
C ILE A 32 -4.96 1.17 6.05
N ARG A 33 -6.02 0.93 6.81
CA ARG A 33 -7.36 0.66 6.28
C ARG A 33 -8.23 1.89 6.42
N PHE A 34 -8.76 2.37 5.30
CA PHE A 34 -9.57 3.57 5.27
C PHE A 34 -11.03 3.30 4.89
N THR A 35 -11.90 4.16 5.41
CA THR A 35 -13.31 4.34 5.00
C THR A 35 -13.41 5.05 3.64
N ARG A 36 -14.63 5.15 3.10
CA ARG A 36 -14.84 5.89 1.84
C ARG A 36 -14.56 7.39 2.01
N GLU A 37 -14.91 7.97 3.15
CA GLU A 37 -14.65 9.39 3.42
C GLU A 37 -13.15 9.68 3.51
N GLU A 38 -12.40 8.82 4.20
CA GLU A 38 -10.94 8.93 4.30
C GLU A 38 -10.26 8.69 2.93
N TRP A 39 -10.78 7.76 2.12
CA TRP A 39 -10.31 7.57 0.75
C TRP A 39 -10.43 8.84 -0.09
N VAL A 40 -11.56 9.55 0.00
CA VAL A 40 -11.76 10.80 -0.75
C VAL A 40 -10.70 11.82 -0.35
N LYS A 41 -10.42 11.98 0.96
CA LYS A 41 -9.36 12.87 1.45
C LYS A 41 -7.97 12.47 0.94
N GLU A 42 -7.62 11.19 1.00
CA GLU A 42 -6.35 10.69 0.47
C GLU A 42 -6.24 10.96 -1.04
N LYS A 43 -7.30 10.70 -1.80
CA LYS A 43 -7.35 10.96 -3.24
C LYS A 43 -7.20 12.45 -3.56
N GLU A 44 -7.91 13.32 -2.85
CA GLU A 44 -7.84 14.78 -3.01
C GLU A 44 -6.48 15.36 -2.61
N SER A 45 -5.78 14.75 -1.65
CA SER A 45 -4.42 15.14 -1.27
C SER A 45 -3.38 14.95 -2.39
N GLY A 46 -3.71 14.18 -3.43
CA GLY A 46 -2.80 13.82 -4.51
C GLY A 46 -1.74 12.79 -4.13
N ARG A 47 -1.80 12.21 -2.92
CA ARG A 47 -0.85 11.17 -2.49
C ARG A 47 -0.91 9.91 -3.37
N PRO A 48 -2.09 9.35 -3.74
CA PRO A 48 -2.13 8.22 -4.64
C PRO A 48 -1.70 8.67 -6.05
N PRO A 49 -0.57 8.18 -6.58
CA PRO A 49 0.04 8.75 -7.79
C PRO A 49 -0.84 8.64 -9.04
N LEU A 50 -1.79 7.69 -9.03
CA LEU A 50 -2.74 7.45 -10.11
C LEU A 50 -4.20 7.65 -9.68
N GLY A 51 -4.44 8.28 -8.53
CA GLY A 51 -5.80 8.47 -7.98
C GLY A 51 -6.55 7.16 -7.68
N GLN A 52 -5.81 6.07 -7.46
CA GLN A 52 -6.32 4.71 -7.25
C GLN A 52 -5.70 4.06 -6.01
N ALA A 53 -6.43 3.12 -5.41
CA ALA A 53 -5.95 2.24 -4.35
C ALA A 53 -5.84 0.79 -4.86
N PRO A 54 -4.90 -0.03 -4.36
CA PRO A 54 -3.96 0.26 -3.28
C PRO A 54 -2.76 1.10 -3.71
N PHE A 55 -2.15 1.77 -2.72
CA PHE A 55 -0.85 2.43 -2.85
C PHE A 55 0.02 2.15 -1.62
N LEU A 56 1.34 2.12 -1.81
CA LEU A 56 2.34 1.87 -0.78
C LEU A 56 3.20 3.13 -0.61
N VAL A 57 3.36 3.59 0.62
CA VAL A 57 4.35 4.60 0.99
C VAL A 57 5.58 3.88 1.52
N THR A 58 6.74 4.16 0.93
CA THR A 58 8.03 3.57 1.34
C THR A 58 8.68 4.40 2.46
N PRO A 59 9.67 3.84 3.19
CA PRO A 59 10.39 4.57 4.25
C PRO A 59 11.11 5.84 3.76
N ASP A 60 11.50 5.87 2.48
CA ASP A 60 12.09 7.04 1.81
C ASP A 60 11.06 8.05 1.28
N GLY A 61 9.77 7.85 1.59
CA GLY A 61 8.69 8.76 1.24
C GLY A 61 8.18 8.63 -0.20
N LYS A 62 8.63 7.64 -0.97
CA LYS A 62 8.08 7.38 -2.31
C LYS A 62 6.71 6.73 -2.20
N VAL A 63 5.84 7.04 -3.15
CA VAL A 63 4.51 6.43 -3.24
C VAL A 63 4.41 5.56 -4.49
N LEU A 64 4.16 4.28 -4.29
CA LEU A 64 3.97 3.29 -5.36
C LEU A 64 2.48 2.98 -5.50
N GLY A 65 1.94 3.11 -6.71
CA GLY A 65 0.58 2.66 -7.04
C GLY A 65 0.57 1.29 -7.70
N GLN A 66 -0.65 0.78 -7.99
CA GLN A 66 -0.92 -0.50 -8.64
C GLN A 66 -0.49 -1.74 -7.84
N SER A 67 -1.48 -2.54 -7.43
CA SER A 67 -1.28 -3.79 -6.66
C SER A 67 -0.13 -4.68 -7.17
N GLN A 68 -0.09 -5.02 -8.46
CA GLN A 68 0.95 -5.89 -9.02
C GLN A 68 2.34 -5.26 -9.03
N ALA A 69 2.45 -3.95 -9.26
CA ALA A 69 3.73 -3.24 -9.22
C ALA A 69 4.28 -3.21 -7.79
N ILE A 70 3.41 -2.94 -6.81
CA ILE A 70 3.73 -2.98 -5.39
C ILE A 70 4.17 -4.39 -4.97
N THR A 71 3.41 -5.43 -5.33
CA THR A 71 3.78 -6.83 -5.05
C THR A 71 5.15 -7.18 -5.63
N LYS A 72 5.41 -6.85 -6.90
CA LYS A 72 6.72 -7.11 -7.54
C LYS A 72 7.85 -6.36 -6.84
N TYR A 73 7.60 -5.15 -6.37
CA TYR A 73 8.55 -4.37 -5.61
C TYR A 73 8.88 -5.06 -4.27
N VAL A 74 7.85 -5.43 -3.48
CA VAL A 74 8.02 -6.12 -2.19
C VAL A 74 8.77 -7.44 -2.35
N CYS A 75 8.38 -8.28 -3.32
CA CYS A 75 9.05 -9.56 -3.59
C CYS A 75 10.48 -9.44 -4.13
N ARG A 76 10.93 -8.24 -4.51
CA ARG A 76 12.32 -8.01 -4.98
C ARG A 76 13.22 -7.52 -3.85
N ILE A 77 12.66 -6.88 -2.83
CA ILE A 77 13.41 -6.31 -1.71
C ILE A 77 13.44 -7.22 -0.48
N GLY A 78 12.45 -8.11 -0.34
CA GLY A 78 12.44 -9.20 0.62
C GLY A 78 13.12 -10.43 0.05
#